data_AF-A0AAC9LJX8-F1
#
_entry.id   AF-A0AAC9LJX8-F1
#
_cell.length_a   1.000
_cell.length_b   1.000
_cell.length_c   1.000
_cell.angle_alpha   90.00
_cell.angle_beta   90.00
_cell.angle_gamma   90.00
#
_symmetry.space_group_name_H-M   'P 1'
#
loop_
_entity.id
_entity.type
_entity.pdbx_description
1 polymer ?
#
loop_
_entity_poly.entity_id
_entity_poly.type
_entity_poly.pdbx_seq_one_letter_code
_entity_poly.pdbx_strand_id
1 'polypeptide(L)'
;MNWNKLDKNWKEFAKKQNVELVYVEQNMFNAIRCEYIINITTDFYKTKIVGTLWKSQDGHNKNDTRIYAKYNSESSQTLDINNSGIKSLFMKNKLKAEENNIYQSFKNLNGKKLKLDKGLLRLELNKIISKHSEFEQISEIINAIKNYR
;
A
#
# COMPACT_ATOMS: atom_id res chain seq x y z
N MET A 1 11.59 11.84 10.10
CA MET A 1 11.46 10.39 9.87
C MET A 1 12.83 9.75 10.04
N ASN A 2 12.96 8.70 10.85
CA ASN A 2 14.25 8.04 11.10
C ASN A 2 14.49 6.94 10.06
N TRP A 3 15.48 7.13 9.19
CA TRP A 3 15.78 6.22 8.09
C TRP A 3 16.26 4.85 8.55
N ASN A 4 17.09 4.79 9.59
CA ASN A 4 17.56 3.53 10.17
C ASN A 4 16.39 2.70 10.72
N LYS A 5 15.42 3.36 11.35
CA LYS A 5 14.20 2.70 11.84
C LYS A 5 13.33 2.18 10.70
N LEU A 6 13.21 2.94 9.62
CA LEU A 6 12.46 2.53 8.44
C LEU A 6 13.12 1.29 7.80
N ASP A 7 14.41 1.38 7.49
CA ASP A 7 15.17 0.29 6.88
C ASP A 7 15.09 -1.00 7.71
N LYS A 8 15.28 -0.88 9.03
CA LYS A 8 15.11 -2.00 9.96
C LYS A 8 13.71 -2.63 9.86
N ASN A 9 12.65 -1.82 9.85
CA ASN A 9 11.28 -2.33 9.80
C ASN A 9 10.96 -3.05 8.48
N TRP A 10 11.45 -2.55 7.34
CA TRP A 10 11.27 -3.22 6.05
C TRP A 10 12.06 -4.54 5.98
N LYS A 11 13.29 -4.56 6.51
CA LYS A 11 14.11 -5.78 6.61
C LYS A 11 13.48 -6.84 7.51
N GLU A 12 12.98 -6.43 8.68
CA GLU A 12 12.30 -7.32 9.62
C GLU A 12 11.02 -7.91 9.02
N PHE A 13 10.21 -7.08 8.34
CA PHE A 13 9.02 -7.55 7.66
C PHE A 13 9.34 -8.56 6.54
N ALA A 14 10.32 -8.26 5.67
CA ALA A 14 10.76 -9.16 4.61
C ALA A 14 11.25 -10.51 5.18
N LYS A 15 12.06 -10.46 6.25
CA LYS A 15 12.53 -11.66 6.96
C LYS A 15 11.37 -12.48 7.54
N LYS A 16 10.39 -11.84 8.18
CA LYS A 16 9.19 -12.52 8.74
C LYS A 16 8.38 -13.22 7.66
N GLN A 17 8.28 -12.62 6.47
CA GLN A 17 7.58 -13.21 5.33
C GLN A 17 8.42 -14.22 4.54
N ASN A 18 9.70 -14.42 4.92
CA ASN A 18 10.66 -15.25 4.20
C ASN A 18 10.81 -14.85 2.72
N VAL A 19 10.93 -13.54 2.47
CA VAL A 19 11.09 -12.95 1.13
C VAL A 19 12.27 -11.99 1.10
N GLU A 20 12.76 -11.72 -0.11
CA GLU A 20 13.81 -10.73 -0.32
C GLU A 20 13.26 -9.30 -0.24
N LEU A 21 14.02 -8.42 0.42
CA LEU A 21 13.86 -6.98 0.32
C LEU A 21 14.82 -6.44 -0.74
N VAL A 22 14.27 -5.87 -1.80
CA VAL A 22 15.07 -5.16 -2.81
C VAL A 22 15.08 -3.67 -2.47
N TYR A 23 16.27 -3.09 -2.35
CA TYR A 23 16.47 -1.65 -2.17
C TYR A 23 17.06 -1.06 -3.45
N VAL A 24 16.43 0.00 -3.98
CA VAL A 24 16.90 0.71 -5.18
C VAL A 24 17.06 2.18 -4.84
N GLU A 25 18.23 2.74 -5.14
CA GLU A 25 18.50 4.17 -5.01
C GLU A 25 18.79 4.77 -6.39
N GLN A 26 18.17 5.91 -6.68
CA GLN A 26 18.34 6.64 -7.92
C GLN A 26 18.68 8.10 -7.59
N ASN A 27 19.84 8.55 -8.07
CA ASN A 27 20.22 9.95 -8.02
C ASN A 27 19.67 10.67 -9.27
N MET A 28 18.81 11.66 -9.05
CA MET A 28 18.08 12.41 -10.09
C MET A 28 18.50 13.88 -10.07
N PHE A 29 19.81 14.14 -10.07
CA PHE A 29 20.49 15.45 -10.01
C PHE A 29 20.11 16.32 -8.79
N ASN A 30 18.85 16.74 -8.69
CA ASN A 30 18.30 17.60 -7.65
C ASN A 30 17.49 16.81 -6.59
N ALA A 31 17.40 15.49 -6.73
CA ALA A 31 16.72 14.63 -5.78
C ALA A 31 17.33 13.23 -5.73
N ILE A 32 17.15 12.54 -4.60
CA ILE A 32 17.41 11.12 -4.44
C ILE A 32 16.07 10.42 -4.26
N ARG A 33 15.82 9.38 -5.05
CA ARG A 33 14.69 8.47 -4.88
C ARG A 33 15.19 7.15 -4.34
N CYS A 34 14.65 6.72 -3.20
CA CYS A 34 14.91 5.42 -2.60
C CYS A 34 13.62 4.58 -2.64
N GLU A 35 13.70 3.35 -3.11
CA GLU A 35 12.58 2.42 -3.15
C GLU A 35 12.89 1.15 -2.38
N TYR A 36 11.95 0.75 -1.53
CA TYR A 36 11.93 -0.53 -0.83
C TYR A 36 10.86 -1.39 -1.50
N ILE A 37 11.27 -2.53 -2.06
CA ILE A 37 10.40 -3.40 -2.85
C ILE A 37 10.37 -4.78 -2.21
N ILE A 38 9.16 -5.25 -1.90
CA ILE A 38 8.91 -6.59 -1.38
C ILE A 38 7.88 -7.26 -2.28
N ASN A 39 8.16 -8.49 -2.69
CA ASN A 39 7.23 -9.33 -3.43
C ASN A 39 6.85 -10.54 -2.56
N ILE A 40 5.56 -10.73 -2.35
CA ILE A 40 4.99 -11.82 -1.55
C ILE A 40 4.11 -12.65 -2.46
N THR A 41 4.30 -13.97 -2.46
CA THR A 41 3.43 -14.90 -3.18
C THR A 41 2.77 -15.83 -2.17
N THR A 42 1.46 -15.97 -2.27
CA THR A 42 0.66 -16.95 -1.54
C THR A 42 -0.14 -17.78 -2.53
N ASP A 43 -0.83 -18.80 -2.04
CA ASP A 43 -1.72 -19.65 -2.86
C ASP A 43 -2.91 -18.87 -3.45
N PHE A 44 -3.19 -17.66 -2.96
CA PHE A 44 -4.37 -16.88 -3.34
C PHE A 44 -4.02 -15.61 -4.10
N TYR A 45 -2.85 -15.03 -3.88
CA TYR A 45 -2.45 -13.78 -4.49
C TYR A 45 -0.94 -13.61 -4.59
N LYS A 46 -0.53 -12.76 -5.54
CA LYS A 46 0.81 -12.20 -5.66
C LYS A 46 0.74 -10.72 -5.33
N THR A 47 1.48 -10.29 -4.31
CA THR A 47 1.50 -8.91 -3.83
C THR A 47 2.88 -8.30 -4.01
N LYS A 48 2.93 -7.11 -4.60
CA LYS A 48 4.11 -6.24 -4.63
C LYS A 48 3.86 -5.01 -3.78
N ILE A 49 4.72 -4.77 -2.80
CA ILE A 49 4.71 -3.59 -1.93
C ILE A 49 5.92 -2.74 -2.30
N VAL A 50 5.70 -1.47 -2.62
CA VAL A 50 6.74 -0.51 -2.99
C VAL A 50 6.64 0.72 -2.09
N GLY A 51 7.58 0.87 -1.17
CA GLY A 51 7.73 2.07 -0.35
C GLY A 51 8.72 3.02 -1.02
N THR A 52 8.29 4.24 -1.31
CA THR A 52 9.12 5.25 -1.99
C THR A 52 9.43 6.40 -1.07
N LEU A 53 10.69 6.82 -1.05
CA LEU A 53 11.17 8.07 -0.47
C LEU A 53 11.76 8.93 -1.57
N TRP A 54 11.36 10.19 -1.62
CA TRP A 54 11.97 11.22 -2.41
C TRP A 54 12.57 12.25 -1.47
N LYS A 55 13.86 12.51 -1.64
CA LYS A 55 14.57 13.59 -0.96
C LYS A 55 15.00 14.60 -2.01
N SER A 56 14.41 15.79 -2.03
CA SER A 56 14.88 16.87 -2.90
C SER A 56 15.91 17.74 -2.18
N GLN A 57 16.77 18.39 -2.95
CA GLN A 57 17.71 19.39 -2.42
C GLN A 57 16.97 20.60 -1.84
N ASP A 58 15.82 20.96 -2.41
CA ASP A 58 14.97 22.07 -1.96
C ASP A 58 14.10 21.74 -0.72
N GLY A 59 14.28 20.57 -0.09
CA GLY A 59 13.56 20.18 1.12
C GLY A 59 12.13 19.67 0.93
N HIS A 60 11.61 19.64 -0.30
CA HIS A 60 10.31 19.05 -0.66
C HIS A 60 10.37 17.51 -0.72
N ASN A 61 10.55 16.90 0.45
CA ASN A 61 10.55 15.45 0.58
C ASN A 61 9.14 14.89 0.34
N LYS A 62 9.03 13.82 -0.45
CA LYS A 62 7.78 13.09 -0.67
C LYS A 62 7.96 11.63 -0.28
N ASN A 63 6.92 11.02 0.25
CA ASN A 63 6.92 9.59 0.52
C ASN A 63 5.55 8.99 0.18
N ASP A 64 5.58 7.77 -0.33
CA ASP A 64 4.36 7.04 -0.65
C ASP A 64 4.60 5.53 -0.53
N THR A 65 3.52 4.78 -0.40
CA THR A 65 3.56 3.33 -0.55
C THR A 65 2.53 2.92 -1.57
N ARG A 66 2.94 2.08 -2.52
CA ARG A 66 2.06 1.48 -3.53
C ARG A 66 2.03 -0.01 -3.33
N ILE A 67 0.83 -0.58 -3.27
CA ILE A 67 0.62 -2.00 -3.13
C ILE A 67 -0.18 -2.48 -4.33
N TYR A 68 0.31 -3.54 -4.97
CA TYR A 68 -0.34 -4.20 -6.10
C TYR A 68 -0.56 -5.65 -5.71
N ALA A 69 -1.81 -6.07 -5.55
CA ALA A 69 -2.14 -7.47 -5.29
C ALA A 69 -2.94 -8.02 -6.49
N LYS A 70 -2.39 -9.05 -7.12
CA LYS A 70 -3.06 -9.83 -8.16
C LYS A 70 -3.54 -11.13 -7.54
N TYR A 71 -4.84 -11.34 -7.49
CA TYR A 71 -5.42 -12.58 -7.04
C TYR A 71 -5.41 -13.63 -8.16
N ASN A 72 -5.42 -14.92 -7.80
CA ASN A 72 -5.28 -16.02 -8.75
C ASN A 72 -6.56 -16.27 -9.57
N SER A 73 -7.74 -16.04 -9.00
CA SER A 73 -9.02 -16.11 -9.71
C SER A 73 -9.44 -14.74 -10.24
N GLU A 74 -10.26 -14.69 -11.29
CA GLU A 74 -10.91 -13.46 -11.74
C GLU A 74 -12.19 -13.19 -10.94
N SER A 75 -12.55 -11.91 -10.76
CA SER A 75 -13.82 -11.50 -10.16
C SER A 75 -14.36 -10.29 -10.93
N SER A 76 -15.67 -10.24 -11.08
CA SER A 76 -16.41 -9.10 -11.65
C SER A 76 -16.59 -7.97 -10.65
N GLN A 77 -16.30 -8.20 -9.36
CA GLN A 77 -16.41 -7.18 -8.34
C GLN A 77 -15.39 -6.08 -8.56
N THR A 78 -15.88 -4.85 -8.48
CA THR A 78 -15.05 -3.65 -8.57
C THR A 78 -15.23 -2.81 -7.32
N LEU A 79 -14.19 -2.11 -6.93
CA LEU A 79 -14.23 -1.17 -5.81
C LEU A 79 -13.33 0.02 -6.14
N ASP A 80 -13.86 1.23 -6.06
CA ASP A 80 -13.07 2.46 -6.23
C ASP A 80 -13.30 3.38 -5.03
N ILE A 81 -12.25 3.55 -4.25
CA ILE A 81 -12.23 4.37 -3.05
C ILE A 81 -11.15 5.43 -3.26
N ASN A 82 -11.57 6.70 -3.27
CA ASN A 82 -10.67 7.84 -3.33
C ASN A 82 -10.84 8.76 -2.10
N ASN A 83 -9.80 8.84 -1.29
CA ASN A 83 -9.75 9.67 -0.08
C ASN A 83 -9.26 11.10 -0.32
N SER A 84 -9.01 11.49 -1.57
CA SER A 84 -8.60 12.85 -1.91
C SER A 84 -9.79 13.76 -2.24
N GLY A 85 -9.72 15.01 -1.75
CA GLY A 85 -10.67 16.07 -2.06
C GLY A 85 -12.07 15.90 -1.44
N ILE A 86 -12.99 16.77 -1.86
CA ILE A 86 -14.36 16.87 -1.32
C ILE A 86 -15.19 15.59 -1.49
N LYS A 87 -14.84 14.75 -2.48
CA LYS A 87 -15.51 13.47 -2.76
C LYS A 87 -15.35 12.47 -1.62
N SER A 88 -14.28 12.56 -0.84
CA SER A 88 -14.02 11.69 0.31
C SER A 88 -15.05 11.84 1.45
N LEU A 89 -15.68 13.02 1.57
CA LEU A 89 -16.64 13.32 2.64
C LEU A 89 -17.98 12.58 2.45
N PHE A 90 -18.32 12.23 1.21
CA PHE A 90 -19.60 11.61 0.86
C PHE A 90 -19.49 10.12 0.51
N MET A 91 -18.31 9.51 0.63
CA MET A 91 -18.14 8.10 0.25
C MET A 91 -18.81 7.13 1.21
N LYS A 92 -18.88 7.41 2.52
CA LYS A 92 -19.51 6.50 3.49
C LYS A 92 -20.95 6.13 3.13
N ASN A 93 -21.71 7.07 2.55
CA ASN A 93 -23.12 6.87 2.23
C ASN A 93 -23.34 6.06 0.93
N LYS A 94 -22.28 5.80 0.16
CA LYS A 94 -22.34 5.05 -1.11
C LYS A 94 -21.82 3.62 -1.00
N LEU A 95 -21.19 3.28 0.13
CA LEU A 95 -20.56 1.98 0.33
C LEU A 95 -21.51 1.01 1.03
N LYS A 96 -21.49 -0.24 0.61
CA LYS A 96 -22.12 -1.36 1.33
C LYS A 96 -21.41 -1.59 2.67
N ALA A 97 -22.06 -2.32 3.57
CA ALA A 97 -21.52 -2.57 4.92
C ALA A 97 -20.10 -3.18 4.90
N GLU A 98 -19.87 -4.16 4.04
CA GLU A 98 -18.57 -4.84 3.86
C GLU A 98 -17.50 -3.88 3.31
N GLU A 99 -17.85 -3.07 2.31
CA GLU A 99 -16.96 -2.05 1.73
C GLU A 99 -16.60 -0.96 2.74
N ASN A 100 -17.51 -0.64 3.68
CA ASN A 100 -17.26 0.36 4.72
C ASN A 100 -16.15 -0.10 5.69
N ASN A 101 -16.07 -1.40 6.01
CA ASN A 101 -14.99 -1.95 6.84
C ASN A 101 -13.63 -1.85 6.13
N ILE A 102 -13.60 -2.18 4.83
CA ILE A 102 -12.40 -2.02 3.98
C ILE A 102 -12.00 -0.54 3.93
N TYR A 103 -12.98 0.35 3.74
CA TYR A 103 -12.79 1.79 3.72
C TYR A 103 -12.21 2.35 5.02
N GLN A 104 -12.77 1.99 6.19
CA GLN A 104 -12.24 2.47 7.48
C GLN A 104 -10.80 2.01 7.68
N SER A 105 -10.50 0.74 7.41
CA SER A 105 -9.16 0.17 7.54
C SER A 105 -8.17 0.89 6.62
N PHE A 106 -8.56 1.10 5.36
CA PHE A 106 -7.75 1.82 4.38
C PHE A 106 -7.52 3.29 4.76
N LYS A 107 -8.55 3.96 5.30
CA LYS A 107 -8.45 5.35 5.77
C LYS A 107 -7.51 5.48 6.98
N ASN A 108 -7.58 4.56 7.93
CA ASN A 108 -6.70 4.53 9.11
C ASN A 108 -5.22 4.38 8.73
N LEU A 109 -4.94 3.73 7.60
CA LEU A 109 -3.61 3.64 7.01
C LEU A 109 -3.17 4.89 6.23
N ASN A 110 -3.90 6.00 6.33
CA ASN A 110 -3.64 7.20 5.52
C ASN A 110 -3.69 6.90 4.01
N GLY A 111 -4.60 6.00 3.63
CA GLY A 111 -4.84 5.58 2.26
C GLY A 111 -5.32 6.73 1.39
N LYS A 112 -4.72 6.87 0.22
CA LYS A 112 -5.04 7.87 -0.80
C LYS A 112 -6.07 7.34 -1.79
N LYS A 113 -5.77 6.19 -2.40
CA LYS A 113 -6.60 5.57 -3.44
C LYS A 113 -6.56 4.05 -3.32
N LEU A 114 -7.71 3.41 -3.41
CA LEU A 114 -7.87 1.97 -3.50
C LEU A 114 -8.72 1.67 -4.73
N LYS A 115 -8.23 0.80 -5.60
CA LYS A 115 -8.96 0.34 -6.79
C LYS A 115 -8.86 -1.18 -6.92
N LEU A 116 -10.00 -1.85 -7.00
CA LEU A 116 -10.14 -3.25 -7.38
C LEU A 116 -10.81 -3.32 -8.74
N ASP A 117 -10.17 -4.01 -9.68
CA ASP A 117 -10.71 -4.23 -11.03
C ASP A 117 -10.16 -5.55 -11.59
N LYS A 118 -11.03 -6.45 -12.05
CA LYS A 118 -10.67 -7.77 -12.64
C LYS A 118 -9.65 -8.56 -11.80
N GLY A 119 -9.85 -8.64 -10.49
CA GLY A 119 -8.94 -9.35 -9.58
C GLY A 119 -7.57 -8.67 -9.38
N LEU A 120 -7.40 -7.41 -9.82
CA LEU A 120 -6.23 -6.58 -9.56
C LEU A 120 -6.59 -5.51 -8.53
N LEU A 121 -6.01 -5.62 -7.35
CA LEU A 121 -6.09 -4.61 -6.30
C LEU A 121 -4.88 -3.68 -6.37
N ARG A 122 -5.14 -2.38 -6.33
CA ARG A 122 -4.14 -1.32 -6.22
C ARG A 122 -4.45 -0.46 -5.00
N LEU A 123 -3.49 -0.30 -4.11
CA LEU A 123 -3.55 0.61 -2.97
C LEU A 123 -2.45 1.65 -3.09
N GLU A 124 -2.77 2.90 -2.81
CA GLU A 124 -1.83 4.01 -2.70
C GLU A 124 -1.98 4.64 -1.31
N LEU A 125 -0.88 4.82 -0.59
CA LEU A 125 -0.83 5.51 0.71
C LEU A 125 -0.09 6.84 0.57
N ASN A 126 -0.52 7.88 1.29
CA ASN A 126 0.18 9.18 1.37
C ASN A 126 1.36 9.15 2.36
N LYS A 127 1.96 7.98 2.57
CA LYS A 127 3.10 7.78 3.47
C LYS A 127 3.87 6.54 3.07
N ILE A 128 5.14 6.48 3.48
CA ILE A 128 5.84 5.20 3.51
C ILE A 128 5.39 4.40 4.76
N ILE A 129 5.25 3.09 4.62
CA ILE A 129 5.05 2.21 5.78
C ILE A 129 6.28 2.28 6.68
N SER A 130 6.05 2.53 7.97
CA SER A 130 7.10 2.77 8.96
C SER A 130 6.94 1.95 10.23
N LYS A 131 5.91 1.10 10.33
CA LYS A 131 5.67 0.21 11.46
C LYS A 131 5.23 -1.17 10.97
N HIS A 132 5.60 -2.21 11.72
CA HIS A 132 5.21 -3.59 11.41
C HIS A 132 3.68 -3.77 11.35
N SER A 133 2.95 -3.18 12.30
CA SER A 133 1.49 -3.22 12.36
C SER A 133 0.79 -2.66 11.10
N GLU A 134 1.44 -1.74 10.37
CA GLU A 134 0.87 -1.18 9.13
C GLU A 134 0.94 -2.20 7.98
N PHE A 135 1.97 -3.06 7.94
CA PHE A 135 2.02 -4.18 6.99
C PHE A 135 0.95 -5.23 7.29
N GLU A 136 0.68 -5.47 8.57
CA GLU A 136 -0.37 -6.41 9.01
C GLU A 136 -1.75 -5.89 8.60
N GLN A 137 -2.04 -4.61 8.81
CA GLN A 137 -3.28 -3.97 8.33
C GLN A 137 -3.44 -4.02 6.81
N ILE A 138 -2.36 -3.92 6.04
CA ILE A 138 -2.43 -4.10 4.57
C ILE A 138 -2.82 -5.54 4.22
N SER A 139 -2.26 -6.52 4.94
CA SER A 139 -2.58 -7.93 4.75
C SER A 139 -4.04 -8.21 5.10
N GLU A 140 -4.55 -7.58 6.16
CA GLU A 140 -5.98 -7.61 6.53
C GLU A 140 -6.87 -7.03 5.44
N ILE A 141 -6.50 -5.88 4.83
CA ILE A 141 -7.25 -5.28 3.72
C ILE A 141 -7.27 -6.21 2.49
N ILE A 142 -6.12 -6.81 2.14
CA ILE A 142 -6.03 -7.77 1.02
C ILE A 142 -6.93 -8.98 1.29
N ASN A 143 -6.93 -9.52 2.51
CA ASN A 143 -7.79 -10.64 2.87
C ASN A 143 -9.28 -10.26 2.92
N ALA A 144 -9.62 -9.06 3.40
CA ALA A 144 -11.00 -8.57 3.37
C ALA A 144 -11.49 -8.43 1.92
N ILE A 145 -10.64 -7.92 1.02
CA ILE A 145 -10.96 -7.84 -0.40
C ILE A 145 -11.10 -9.23 -1.01
N LYS A 146 -10.23 -10.20 -0.64
CA LYS A 146 -10.35 -11.61 -1.05
C LYS A 146 -11.73 -12.20 -0.71
N ASN A 147 -12.32 -11.83 0.42
CA ASN A 147 -13.62 -12.35 0.83
C ASN A 147 -14.81 -11.58 0.24
N TYR A 148 -14.59 -10.33 -0.18
CA TYR A 148 -15.58 -9.49 -0.86
C TYR A 148 -15.78 -9.86 -2.34
N ARG A 149 -14.69 -10.29 -3.00
CA ARG A 149 -14.63 -10.58 -4.44
C ARG A 149 -15.27 -11.90 -4.84
#